data_AF-A0A395LM74-F1
#
_entry.id   AF-A0A395LM74-F1
#
_cell.length_a   1.000
_cell.length_b   1.000
_cell.length_c   1.000
_cell.angle_alpha   90.00
_cell.angle_beta   90.00
_cell.angle_gamma   90.00
#
_symmetry.space_group_name_H-M   'P 1'
#
loop_
_entity.id
_entity.type
_entity.pdbx_description
1 polymer ?
#
loop_
_entity_poly.entity_id
_entity_poly.type
_entity_poly.pdbx_seq_one_letter_code
_entity_poly.pdbx_strand_id
1 'polypeptide(L)'
;MLIEAIIASAMMFQGGQSTIPLQPEIEAQPVAQVRTLEDPAELLNLGVTLMQAGEIDAARLAFEKVRDMRVDYTLETTDGRWVEPEVLAQQGLAMLNRERIASR
;
A
#
# COMPACT_ATOMS: atom_id res chain seq x y z
N MET A 1 58.05 -9.77 -18.50
CA MET A 1 58.75 -8.51 -18.18
C MET A 1 57.67 -7.46 -18.00
N LEU A 2 57.48 -6.96 -16.77
CA LEU A 2 58.08 -5.73 -16.22
C LEU A 2 57.34 -4.47 -16.75
N ILE A 3 56.58 -3.75 -15.90
CA ILE A 3 56.98 -2.52 -15.13
C ILE A 3 56.77 -1.24 -15.97
N GLU A 4 56.24 -0.08 -15.52
CA GLU A 4 55.51 0.38 -14.30
C GLU A 4 54.88 1.78 -14.60
N ALA A 5 54.03 2.44 -13.78
CA ALA A 5 53.34 2.07 -12.53
C ALA A 5 51.85 2.51 -12.58
N ILE A 6 51.31 3.62 -12.02
CA ILE A 6 51.84 4.75 -11.20
C ILE A 6 50.89 5.06 -10.01
N ILE A 7 51.51 5.22 -8.84
CA ILE A 7 51.12 5.96 -7.62
C ILE A 7 49.66 5.93 -7.12
N ALA A 8 49.54 5.21 -6.00
CA ALA A 8 48.56 5.27 -4.92
C ALA A 8 47.79 6.58 -4.65
N SER A 9 46.62 6.41 -4.05
CA SER A 9 46.18 7.25 -2.92
C SER A 9 45.49 6.38 -1.88
N ALA A 10 46.01 6.40 -0.65
CA ALA A 10 45.41 5.70 0.48
C ALA A 10 44.33 6.59 1.11
N MET A 11 43.13 6.06 1.28
CA MET A 11 42.17 6.60 2.25
C MET A 11 41.74 5.49 3.19
N MET A 12 42.14 5.64 4.45
CA MET A 12 41.51 4.93 5.55
C MET A 12 40.10 5.49 5.70
N PHE A 13 39.07 4.76 5.26
CA PHE A 13 37.71 5.08 5.68
C PHE A 13 37.43 4.34 6.99
N GLN A 14 37.05 5.11 8.01
CA GLN A 14 36.97 4.64 9.38
C GLN A 14 35.78 3.71 9.61
N GLY A 15 35.86 2.88 10.65
CA GLY A 15 34.71 2.14 11.18
C GLY A 15 33.69 3.09 11.83
N GLY A 16 32.90 3.78 11.01
CA GLY A 16 31.68 4.44 11.46
C GLY A 16 30.64 3.39 11.83
N GLN A 17 30.09 3.50 13.05
CA GLN A 17 29.07 2.58 13.55
C GLN A 17 27.88 2.49 12.59
N SER A 18 27.38 1.28 12.33
CA SER A 18 26.21 1.04 11.48
C SER A 18 24.90 1.43 12.17
N THR A 19 24.74 2.71 12.52
CA THR A 19 23.43 3.30 12.78
C THR A 19 22.69 3.48 11.45
N ILE A 20 22.35 2.35 10.83
CA ILE A 20 21.33 2.30 9.79
C ILE A 20 20.04 2.75 10.49
N PRO A 21 19.45 3.92 10.17
CA PRO A 21 18.11 4.20 10.65
C PRO A 21 17.21 3.08 10.13
N LEU A 22 16.37 2.51 11.01
CA LEU A 22 15.40 1.49 10.63
C LEU A 22 14.72 1.94 9.34
N GLN A 23 14.91 1.14 8.29
CA GLN A 23 14.56 1.58 6.95
C GLN A 23 13.06 1.87 6.90
N PRO A 24 12.60 2.91 6.18
CA PRO A 24 11.33 2.81 5.49
C PRO A 24 11.51 1.69 4.45
N GLU A 25 11.38 0.45 4.93
CA GLU A 25 11.42 -0.79 4.16
C GLU A 25 10.42 -0.62 3.02
N ILE A 26 10.82 -0.92 1.78
CA ILE A 26 10.23 -0.29 0.59
C ILE A 26 8.77 -0.72 0.40
N GLU A 27 7.85 0.01 1.03
CA GLU A 27 6.42 -0.19 0.87
C GLU A 27 6.04 0.14 -0.56
N ALA A 28 5.29 -0.75 -1.20
CA ALA A 28 4.74 -0.47 -2.51
C ALA A 28 3.95 0.84 -2.45
N GLN A 29 4.21 1.76 -3.39
CA GLN A 29 3.58 3.08 -3.45
C GLN A 29 2.06 3.08 -3.17
N PRO A 30 1.23 2.15 -3.72
CA PRO A 30 -0.19 2.10 -3.38
C PRO A 30 -0.49 1.73 -1.92
N VAL A 31 0.32 0.88 -1.26
CA VAL A 31 0.18 0.55 0.17
C VAL A 31 0.46 1.78 1.03
N ALA A 32 1.54 2.51 0.72
CA ALA A 32 1.88 3.75 1.42
C ALA A 32 0.78 4.82 1.26
N GLN A 33 0.21 4.96 0.05
CA GLN A 33 -0.92 5.86 -0.22
C GLN A 33 -2.14 5.52 0.65
N VAL A 34 -2.60 4.26 0.61
CA VAL A 34 -3.75 3.79 1.40
C VAL A 34 -3.60 4.07 2.89
N ARG A 35 -2.38 3.95 3.45
CA ARG A 35 -2.14 4.24 4.86
C ARG A 35 -2.36 5.71 5.23
N THR A 36 -2.14 6.65 4.31
CA THR A 36 -2.27 8.10 4.56
C THR A 36 -3.69 8.64 4.45
N LEU A 37 -4.64 7.91 3.86
CA LEU A 37 -6.02 8.35 3.71
C LEU A 37 -6.85 7.94 4.93
N GLU A 38 -7.61 8.86 5.51
CA GLU A 38 -8.49 8.61 6.66
C GLU A 38 -10.00 8.78 6.34
N ASP A 39 -10.34 9.15 5.11
CA ASP A 39 -11.74 9.24 4.68
C ASP A 39 -12.25 7.90 4.10
N PRO A 40 -13.40 7.37 4.59
CA PRO A 40 -13.98 6.13 4.09
C PRO A 40 -14.34 6.14 2.60
N ALA A 41 -14.80 7.25 2.03
CA ALA A 41 -15.17 7.33 0.62
C ALA A 41 -13.92 7.36 -0.28
N GLU A 42 -12.88 8.12 0.10
CA GLU A 42 -11.59 8.10 -0.60
C GLU A 42 -10.95 6.71 -0.56
N LEU A 43 -10.96 6.04 0.60
CA LEU A 43 -10.45 4.67 0.74
C LEU A 43 -11.25 3.64 -0.07
N LEU A 44 -12.59 3.70 -0.07
CA LEU A 44 -13.43 2.81 -0.86
C LEU A 44 -13.18 2.98 -2.37
N ASN A 45 -13.13 4.23 -2.85
CA ASN A 45 -12.86 4.55 -4.24
C ASN A 45 -11.45 4.10 -4.66
N LEU A 46 -10.43 4.38 -3.84
CA LEU A 46 -9.06 3.91 -4.08
C LEU A 46 -8.97 2.38 -4.08
N GLY A 47 -9.65 1.70 -3.15
CA GLY A 47 -9.70 0.23 -3.10
C GLY A 47 -10.25 -0.39 -4.39
N VAL A 48 -11.30 0.20 -4.97
CA VAL A 48 -11.85 -0.22 -6.27
C VAL A 48 -10.86 0.05 -7.41
N THR A 49 -10.21 1.22 -7.44
CA THR A 49 -9.19 1.54 -8.45
C THR A 49 -7.98 0.60 -8.38
N LEU A 50 -7.50 0.28 -7.18
CA LEU A 50 -6.39 -0.64 -6.96
C LEU A 50 -6.74 -2.07 -7.36
N MET A 51 -7.96 -2.54 -7.06
CA MET A 51 -8.46 -3.83 -7.52
C MET A 51 -8.47 -3.92 -9.06
N GLN A 52 -8.95 -2.88 -9.74
CA GLN A 52 -8.94 -2.80 -11.21
C GLN A 52 -7.52 -2.75 -11.81
N ALA A 53 -6.55 -2.21 -11.08
CA ALA A 53 -5.14 -2.20 -11.47
C ALA A 53 -4.39 -3.53 -11.19
N GLY A 54 -4.99 -4.46 -10.44
CA GLY A 54 -4.35 -5.69 -9.98
C GLY A 54 -3.51 -5.54 -8.70
N GLU A 55 -3.58 -4.39 -8.03
CA GLU A 55 -2.88 -4.07 -6.77
C GLU A 55 -3.63 -4.67 -5.56
N ILE A 56 -3.83 -6.00 -5.59
CA ILE A 56 -4.76 -6.75 -4.72
C ILE A 56 -4.51 -6.54 -3.22
N ASP A 57 -3.25 -6.46 -2.78
CA ASP A 57 -2.92 -6.31 -1.36
C ASP A 57 -3.14 -4.87 -0.85
N ALA A 58 -2.92 -3.87 -1.70
CA ALA A 58 -3.24 -2.47 -1.37
C ALA A 58 -4.77 -2.23 -1.41
N ALA A 59 -5.47 -2.81 -2.39
CA ALA A 59 -6.93 -2.82 -2.45
C ALA A 59 -7.56 -3.47 -1.21
N ARG A 60 -7.00 -4.60 -0.78
CA ARG A 60 -7.37 -5.28 0.47
C ARG A 60 -7.19 -4.38 1.67
N LEU A 61 -6.01 -3.76 1.82
CA LEU A 61 -5.73 -2.86 2.95
C LEU A 61 -6.71 -1.69 3.01
N ALA A 62 -7.11 -1.13 1.87
CA ALA A 62 -8.06 -0.02 1.81
C ALA A 62 -9.44 -0.43 2.36
N PHE A 63 -9.98 -1.58 1.90
CA PHE A 63 -11.25 -2.10 2.41
C PHE A 63 -11.14 -2.56 3.88
N GLU A 64 -10.03 -3.16 4.30
CA GLU A 64 -9.84 -3.57 5.69
C GLU A 64 -9.76 -2.35 6.64
N LYS A 65 -9.12 -1.24 6.22
CA LYS A 65 -9.12 0.02 6.97
C LYS A 65 -10.54 0.60 7.13
N VAL A 66 -11.35 0.62 6.08
CA VAL A 66 -12.74 1.13 6.14
C VAL A 66 -13.66 0.24 6.97
N ARG A 67 -13.49 -1.09 6.92
CA ARG A 67 -14.23 -2.02 7.78
C ARG A 67 -13.96 -1.77 9.27
N ASP A 68 -12.73 -1.41 9.63
CA ASP A 68 -12.31 -1.24 11.02
C ASP A 68 -12.55 0.21 11.55
N MET A 69 -12.92 1.14 10.66
CA MET A 69 -13.36 2.49 11.02
C MET A 69 -14.75 2.49 11.67
N ARG A 70 -14.98 3.44 12.59
CA ARG A 70 -16.30 3.67 13.19
C ARG A 70 -16.80 5.07 12.83
N VAL A 71 -17.80 5.12 11.96
CA VAL A 71 -18.50 6.33 11.55
C VAL A 71 -20.01 6.11 11.68
N ASP A 72 -20.76 7.20 11.87
CA ASP A 72 -22.20 7.24 12.14
C ASP A 72 -23.03 7.76 10.96
N TYR A 73 -22.43 7.85 9.77
CA TYR A 73 -23.06 8.31 8.54
C TYR A 73 -23.06 7.23 7.44
N THR A 74 -23.87 7.46 6.40
CA THR A 74 -23.94 6.66 5.18
C THR A 74 -23.34 7.41 4.00
N LEU A 75 -22.82 6.68 3.02
CA LEU A 75 -22.34 7.20 1.74
C LEU A 75 -23.37 6.93 0.63
N GLU A 76 -23.52 7.88 -0.28
CA GLU A 76 -24.31 7.70 -1.50
C GLU A 76 -23.50 6.93 -2.55
N THR A 77 -24.06 5.83 -3.06
CA THR A 77 -23.49 5.05 -4.16
C THR A 77 -23.92 5.60 -5.52
N THR A 78 -23.23 5.22 -6.60
CA THR A 78 -23.49 5.70 -7.96
C THR A 78 -24.88 5.34 -8.53
N ASP A 79 -25.59 4.42 -7.87
CA ASP A 79 -26.99 4.06 -8.12
C ASP A 79 -27.99 4.69 -7.13
N GLY A 80 -27.57 5.72 -6.37
CA GLY A 80 -28.44 6.54 -5.52
C GLY A 80 -28.89 5.88 -4.21
N ARG A 81 -28.20 4.82 -3.75
CA ARG A 81 -28.47 4.19 -2.45
C ARG A 81 -27.56 4.78 -1.40
N TRP A 82 -28.09 4.95 -0.19
CA TRP A 82 -27.33 5.36 0.99
C TRP A 82 -26.94 4.12 1.78
N VAL A 83 -25.64 3.89 1.98
CA VAL A 83 -25.08 2.64 2.52
C VAL A 83 -24.00 2.94 3.56
N GLU A 84 -23.93 2.13 4.62
CA GLU A 84 -22.87 2.20 5.63
C GLU A 84 -21.50 1.83 5.03
N PRO A 85 -20.41 2.58 5.31
CA PRO A 85 -19.10 2.30 4.73
C PRO A 85 -18.55 0.90 5.03
N GLU A 86 -18.83 0.36 6.23
CA GLU A 86 -18.44 -1.02 6.58
C GLU A 86 -19.05 -2.05 5.60
N VAL A 87 -20.33 -1.88 5.24
CA VAL A 87 -21.06 -2.77 4.34
C VAL A 87 -20.49 -2.70 2.90
N LEU A 88 -20.04 -1.52 2.46
CA LEU A 88 -19.36 -1.35 1.17
C LEU A 88 -17.96 -2.00 1.19
N ALA A 89 -17.21 -1.86 2.29
CA ALA A 89 -15.91 -2.48 2.45
C ALA A 89 -15.97 -4.01 2.50
N GLN A 90 -16.95 -4.57 3.22
CA GLN A 90 -17.22 -6.02 3.23
C GLN A 90 -17.53 -6.55 1.81
N GLN A 91 -18.25 -5.79 0.98
CA GLN A 91 -18.52 -6.16 -0.42
C GLN A 91 -17.24 -6.17 -1.27
N GLY A 92 -16.36 -5.17 -1.13
CA GLY A 92 -15.05 -5.12 -1.80
C GLY A 92 -14.17 -6.33 -1.44
N LEU A 93 -14.09 -6.68 -0.15
CA LEU A 93 -13.36 -7.88 0.30
C LEU A 93 -13.96 -9.18 -0.26
N ALA A 94 -15.28 -9.25 -0.39
CA ALA A 94 -15.95 -10.38 -1.03
C ALA A 94 -15.71 -10.46 -2.55
N MET A 95 -15.42 -9.34 -3.24
CA MET A 95 -15.00 -9.33 -4.64
C MET A 95 -13.56 -9.86 -4.80
N LEU A 96 -12.59 -9.26 -4.10
CA LEU A 96 -11.18 -9.70 -4.10
C LEU A 96 -11.02 -11.19 -3.80
N ASN A 97 -11.80 -11.71 -2.84
CA ASN A 97 -11.76 -13.12 -2.46
C ASN A 97 -12.34 -14.06 -3.54
N ARG A 98 -13.28 -13.60 -4.39
CA ARG A 98 -13.80 -14.37 -5.53
C ARG A 98 -12.84 -14.36 -6.71
N GLU A 99 -12.27 -13.19 -7.04
CA GLU A 99 -11.30 -13.06 -8.13
C GLU A 99 -10.05 -13.94 -7.91
N ARG A 100 -9.53 -13.97 -6.68
CA ARG A 100 -8.41 -14.85 -6.27
C ARG A 100 -8.72 -16.36 -6.33
N ILE A 101 -9.99 -16.74 -6.41
CA ILE A 101 -10.41 -18.14 -6.62
C ILE A 101 -10.57 -18.42 -8.12
N ALA A 102 -11.02 -17.46 -8.91
CA ALA A 102 -11.18 -17.59 -10.36
C ALA A 102 -9.85 -17.54 -11.14
N SER A 103 -8.76 -17.05 -10.54
CA SER A 103 -7.42 -16.98 -11.12
C SER A 103 -6.50 -18.18 -10.79
N ARG A 104 -7.09 -19.36 -10.51
CA ARG A 104 -6.39 -20.60 -10.14
C ARG A 104 -6.83 -21.78 -11.01
#